data_AF-A0A424XZU5-F1
#
_entry.id   AF-A0A424XZU5-F1
#
_cell.length_a   1.000
_cell.length_b   1.000
_cell.length_c   1.000
_cell.angle_alpha   90.00
_cell.angle_beta   90.00
_cell.angle_gamma   90.00
#
_symmetry.space_group_name_H-M   'P 1'
#
loop_
_entity.id
_entity.type
_entity.pdbx_description
1 polymer ?
#
loop_
_entity_poly.entity_id
_entity_poly.type
_entity_poly.pdbx_seq_one_letter_code
_entity_poly.pdbx_strand_id
1 'polypeptide(L)'
;GKGKVMDKKVVEKARKKGYKISRAERFRYRCRYFTDSGVIGGKDFVQEVFDQVKHLLGSKDTRKFTPVDGVEGLYSMKRLGAG
;
A
#
# COMPACT_ATOMS: atom_id res chain seq x y z
N GLY A 1 -1.55 -28.01 -22.54
CA GLY A 1 -3.02 -27.96 -22.31
C GLY A 1 -3.49 -26.53 -22.34
N LYS A 2 -4.72 -26.27 -22.80
CA LYS A 2 -5.28 -24.90 -22.78
C LYS A 2 -5.56 -24.52 -21.33
N GLY A 3 -4.93 -23.45 -20.83
CA GLY A 3 -5.14 -22.95 -19.46
C GLY A 3 -6.61 -22.59 -19.20
N LYS A 4 -6.99 -22.54 -17.91
CA LYS A 4 -8.36 -22.22 -17.50
C LYS A 4 -8.79 -20.88 -18.10
N VAL A 5 -9.89 -20.88 -18.84
CA VAL A 5 -10.42 -19.67 -19.46
C VAL A 5 -10.92 -18.73 -18.37
N MET A 6 -10.45 -17.50 -18.39
CA MET A 6 -10.87 -16.45 -17.47
C MET A 6 -12.31 -16.02 -17.76
N ASP A 7 -13.08 -15.66 -16.73
CA ASP A 7 -14.46 -15.23 -16.88
C ASP A 7 -14.55 -14.03 -17.84
N LYS A 8 -15.40 -14.15 -18.87
CA LYS A 8 -15.63 -13.11 -19.89
C LYS A 8 -16.01 -11.77 -19.26
N LYS A 9 -16.79 -11.78 -18.17
CA LYS A 9 -17.22 -10.56 -17.47
C LYS A 9 -16.04 -9.79 -16.89
N VAL A 10 -15.02 -10.51 -16.38
CA VAL A 10 -13.80 -9.90 -15.85
C VAL A 10 -13.01 -9.22 -16.97
N VAL A 11 -12.88 -9.90 -18.11
CA VAL A 11 -12.17 -9.38 -19.29
C VAL A 11 -12.85 -8.14 -19.86
N GLU A 12 -14.18 -8.17 -20.00
CA GLU A 12 -14.94 -7.02 -20.51
C GLU A 12 -14.83 -5.81 -19.58
N LYS A 13 -14.91 -6.02 -18.26
CA LYS A 13 -14.75 -4.96 -17.27
C LYS A 13 -13.35 -4.33 -17.33
N ALA A 14 -12.30 -5.15 -17.47
CA ALA A 14 -10.93 -4.66 -17.61
C ALA A 14 -10.74 -3.89 -18.93
N ARG A 15 -11.32 -4.38 -20.04
CA ARG A 15 -11.28 -3.71 -21.35
C ARG A 15 -11.95 -2.33 -21.32
N LYS A 16 -13.12 -2.21 -20.68
CA LYS A 16 -13.82 -0.93 -20.48
C LYS A 16 -12.97 0.09 -19.69
N LYS A 17 -12.11 -0.38 -18.78
CA LYS A 17 -11.17 0.45 -18.02
C LYS A 17 -9.84 0.71 -18.75
N GLY A 18 -9.69 0.24 -20.00
CA GLY A 18 -8.43 0.30 -20.73
C GLY A 18 -7.29 -0.45 -20.03
N TYR A 19 -7.63 -1.49 -19.25
CA TYR A 19 -6.68 -2.25 -18.43
C TYR A 19 -5.88 -1.40 -17.42
N LYS A 20 -6.38 -0.21 -17.08
CA LYS A 20 -5.77 0.65 -16.06
C LYS A 20 -6.30 0.30 -14.68
N ILE A 21 -5.38 0.16 -13.73
CA ILE A 21 -5.70 -0.01 -12.31
C ILE A 21 -5.67 1.36 -11.65
N SER A 22 -6.77 1.72 -10.99
CA SER A 22 -6.87 2.97 -10.22
C SER A 22 -5.97 2.96 -8.99
N ARG A 23 -5.70 4.14 -8.43
CA ARG A 23 -4.93 4.29 -7.17
C ARG A 23 -5.56 3.50 -6.02
N ALA A 24 -6.88 3.58 -5.88
CA ALA A 24 -7.62 2.85 -4.84
C ALA A 24 -7.55 1.33 -5.02
N GLU A 25 -7.61 0.84 -6.26
CA GLU A 25 -7.46 -0.59 -6.57
C GLU A 25 -6.04 -1.08 -6.27
N ARG A 26 -4.99 -0.31 -6.61
CA ARG A 26 -3.60 -0.66 -6.26
C ARG A 26 -3.41 -0.76 -4.76
N PHE A 27 -3.96 0.20 -4.00
CA PHE A 27 -3.94 0.17 -2.55
C PHE A 27 -4.64 -1.08 -2.00
N ARG A 28 -5.88 -1.35 -2.46
CA ARG A 28 -6.65 -2.53 -2.05
C ARG A 28 -5.93 -3.85 -2.37
N TYR A 29 -5.32 -3.97 -3.54
CA TYR A 29 -4.63 -5.21 -3.93
C TYR A 29 -3.31 -5.43 -3.20
N ARG A 30 -2.81 -4.42 -2.46
CA ARG A 30 -1.60 -4.50 -1.65
C ARG A 30 -1.89 -4.48 -0.14
N CYS A 31 -3.01 -5.07 0.30
CA CYS A 31 -3.44 -5.14 1.71
C CYS A 31 -2.38 -5.65 2.71
N ARG A 32 -1.35 -6.37 2.25
CA ARG A 32 -0.21 -6.80 3.08
C ARG A 32 0.50 -5.64 3.80
N TYR A 33 0.45 -4.44 3.21
CA TYR A 33 1.20 -3.31 3.72
C TYR A 33 0.73 -2.76 5.07
N PHE A 34 -0.57 -2.85 5.40
CA PHE A 34 -1.04 -2.35 6.68
C PHE A 34 -0.57 -3.24 7.84
N THR A 35 -0.69 -4.56 7.65
CA THR A 35 -0.38 -5.57 8.67
C THR A 35 1.09 -5.55 9.07
N ASP A 36 2.01 -5.36 8.11
CA ASP A 36 3.44 -5.37 8.37
C ASP A 36 3.98 -3.99 8.83
N SER A 37 3.30 -2.89 8.46
CA SER A 37 3.76 -1.52 8.75
C SER A 37 3.29 -0.93 10.07
N GLY A 38 2.12 -1.35 10.57
CA GLY A 38 1.41 -0.71 11.67
C GLY A 38 0.68 0.59 11.26
N VAL A 39 1.38 1.54 10.62
CA VAL A 39 0.80 2.81 10.13
C VAL A 39 1.08 2.97 8.64
N ILE A 40 0.05 3.35 7.89
CA ILE A 40 0.11 3.65 6.45
C ILE A 40 -0.76 4.87 6.14
N GLY A 41 -0.30 5.77 5.28
CA GLY A 41 -1.05 6.98 4.92
C GLY A 41 -0.21 8.00 4.17
N GLY A 42 -0.69 9.25 4.10
CA GLY A 42 0.12 10.36 3.63
C GLY A 42 1.34 10.57 4.52
N LYS A 43 2.42 11.17 4.00
CA LYS A 43 3.67 11.36 4.76
C LYS A 43 3.43 12.08 6.10
N ASP A 44 2.64 13.15 6.07
CA ASP A 44 2.35 13.96 7.26
C ASP A 44 1.48 13.21 8.27
N PHE A 45 0.51 12.43 7.79
CA PHE A 45 -0.29 11.55 8.65
C PHE A 45 0.58 10.50 9.36
N VAL A 46 1.50 9.86 8.62
CA VAL A 46 2.40 8.87 9.22
C VAL A 46 3.34 9.54 10.23
N GLN A 47 3.76 10.78 9.99
CA GLN A 47 4.53 11.58 10.95
C GLN A 47 3.74 11.85 12.22
N GLU A 48 2.52 12.39 12.09
CA GLU A 48 1.65 12.74 13.21
C GLU A 48 1.38 11.53 14.11
N VAL A 49 1.00 10.39 13.53
CA VAL A 49 0.75 9.16 14.28
C VAL A 49 2.05 8.66 14.93
N PHE A 50 3.19 8.73 14.24
CA PHE A 50 4.48 8.34 14.81
C PHE A 50 4.83 9.20 16.02
N ASP A 51 4.67 10.52 15.95
CA ASP A 51 4.97 11.42 17.06
C ASP A 51 4.10 11.16 18.30
N GLN A 52 2.85 10.72 18.09
CA GLN A 52 1.97 10.31 19.18
C GLN A 52 2.42 9.01 19.85
N VAL A 53 3.00 8.05 19.13
CA VAL A 53 3.29 6.70 19.67
C VAL A 53 4.79 6.42 19.90
N LYS A 54 5.70 7.27 19.44
CA LYS A 54 7.15 7.02 19.48
C LYS A 54 7.70 6.76 20.88
N HIS A 55 7.11 7.40 21.90
CA HIS A 55 7.47 7.23 23.30
C HIS A 55 7.18 5.81 23.82
N LEU A 56 6.17 5.14 23.26
CA LEU A 56 5.83 3.74 23.58
C LEU A 56 6.76 2.74 22.88
N LEU A 57 7.39 3.16 21.79
CA LEU A 57 8.20 2.29 20.93
C LEU A 57 9.69 2.29 21.28
N GLY A 58 10.12 3.08 22.28
CA GLY A 58 11.54 3.29 22.58
C GLY A 58 12.33 3.83 21.37
N SER A 59 11.65 4.48 20.43
CA SER A 59 12.21 4.85 19.13
C SER A 59 12.92 6.21 19.22
N LYS A 60 14.05 6.36 18.52
CA LYS A 60 14.71 7.67 18.35
C LYS A 60 13.80 8.65 17.63
N ASP A 61 13.88 9.94 17.97
CA ASP A 61 13.02 11.01 17.45
C ASP A 61 13.05 11.21 15.93
N THR A 62 14.05 10.67 15.24
CA THR A 62 14.18 10.79 13.79
C THR A 62 13.89 9.47 13.09
N ARG A 63 12.86 9.45 12.24
CA ARG A 63 12.49 8.28 11.43
C ARG A 63 12.23 8.69 9.98
N LYS A 64 12.77 7.91 9.04
CA LYS A 64 12.44 8.03 7.61
C LYS A 64 11.33 7.05 7.28
N PHE A 65 10.16 7.55 6.87
CA PHE A 65 9.05 6.72 6.40
C PHE A 65 9.33 6.13 5.03
N THR A 66 8.83 4.91 4.79
CA THR A 66 9.09 4.19 3.55
C THR A 66 7.96 4.47 2.55
N PRO A 67 8.26 4.99 1.35
CA PRO A 67 7.25 5.13 0.30
C PRO A 67 6.72 3.75 -0.12
N VAL A 68 5.43 3.70 -0.42
CA VAL A 68 4.76 2.46 -0.81
C VAL A 68 4.76 2.34 -2.34
N ASP A 69 5.47 1.35 -2.85
CA ASP A 69 5.61 1.15 -4.29
C ASP A 69 4.26 0.97 -4.99
N GLY A 70 4.10 1.68 -6.10
CA GLY A 70 2.91 1.64 -6.95
C GLY A 70 1.72 2.45 -6.44
N VAL A 71 1.84 3.17 -5.32
CA VAL A 71 0.82 4.12 -4.84
C VAL A 71 1.49 5.44 -4.46
N GLU A 72 1.46 6.40 -5.38
CA GLU A 72 2.04 7.73 -5.16
C GLU A 72 1.48 8.41 -3.90
N GLY A 73 2.35 9.10 -3.16
CA GLY A 73 1.99 9.84 -1.95
C GLY A 73 1.63 8.97 -0.74
N LEU A 74 1.75 7.64 -0.84
CA LEU A 74 1.50 6.72 0.26
C LEU A 74 2.82 6.30 0.91
N TYR A 75 2.85 6.37 2.23
CA TYR A 75 4.01 6.08 3.08
C TYR A 75 3.63 5.10 4.18
N SER A 76 4.65 4.43 4.72
CA SER A 76 4.53 3.45 5.80
C SER A 76 5.59 3.68 6.87
N MET A 77 5.27 3.28 8.11
CA MET A 77 6.18 3.45 9.26
C MET A 77 7.37 2.47 9.23
N LYS A 78 7.21 1.27 8.67
CA LYS A 78 8.27 0.25 8.53
C LYS A 78 8.51 -0.09 7.08
N ARG A 79 9.71 -0.58 6.75
CA ARG A 79 10.00 -1.10 5.42
C ARG A 79 9.11 -2.31 5.16
N LEU A 80 8.35 -2.23 4.08
CA LEU A 80 7.54 -3.32 3.59
C LEU A 80 8.46 -4.26 2.80
N GLY A 81 8.53 -5.52 3.24
CA GLY A 81 9.40 -6.51 2.59
C GLY A 81 9.07 -6.61 1.10
N ALA A 82 10.10 -6.60 0.26
CA ALA A 82 9.97 -7.08 -1.10
C ALA A 82 9.77 -8.60 -0.99
N GLY A 83 8.59 -9.08 -1.35
CA GLY A 83 8.43 -10.47 -1.75
C GLY A 83 9.00 -10.67 -3.13
#